data_AF-A0A1F5FU14-F1
#
_entry.id   AF-A0A1F5FU14-F1
#
_cell.length_a   1.000
_cell.length_b   1.000
_cell.length_c   1.000
_cell.angle_alpha   90.00
_cell.angle_beta   90.00
_cell.angle_gamma   90.00
#
_symmetry.space_group_name_H-M   'P 1'
#
loop_
_entity.id
_entity.type
_entity.pdbx_description
1 polymer ?
#
loop_
_entity_poly.entity_id
_entity_poly.type
_entity_poly.pdbx_seq_one_letter_code
_entity_poly.pdbx_strand_id
1 'polypeptide(L)'
;MSKKKTILLVYVILIYILYRGTVSLWRFAKPIYSQLPYLLGQDKPITYLFLLGNDTEMRANGGFAGSYTKITVETPDFDSLSFFNFEFFREMKLDVSFHDIYVPNGQLGGHVTPPEPIQQAFGKGTWELANADWQPNFPTTATSIRWFLEKGKEANPDVLGIVNLSTIKKVLNIIGEFKIPENDKVITPDNLYLYLQGKAEVNFFPGSTQKADALHSVGTSALKKINSLKLAKKIQIAKVLYQDLKNNNIVLNSTNPDFQKFLEDQNYAGAYQADTYDYYGLVEMNLGANKANQYVTRQTTHVIARSETTKQSPTISHTIDIDLQNTSPEKNPNPPLHYGGHYIGFFRIYLPPTATNIQLTHSEYLPCNAANQSYCYSSTSSANVNQAILENQTPKITTCDQISEICNSSSQKFTIVSFWHLTLAGQHSDIKLSYNLPNIDPKEYSLTLLKQNGLPVSPQSLNIFGKTHQTSLRKPLLFQTKVLW
;
A
#
# COMPACT_ATOMS: atom_id res chain seq x y z
N MET A 1 43.14 -14.43 32.15
CA MET A 1 43.15 -13.38 31.10
C MET A 1 43.34 -12.02 31.77
N SER A 2 44.35 -11.23 31.38
CA SER A 2 44.66 -9.98 32.08
C SER A 2 43.62 -8.89 31.79
N LYS A 3 43.31 -8.03 32.77
CA LYS A 3 42.36 -6.91 32.67
C LYS A 3 42.55 -6.06 31.39
N LYS A 4 43.79 -5.94 30.89
CA LYS A 4 44.11 -5.23 29.64
C LYS A 4 43.49 -5.87 28.39
N LYS A 5 43.42 -7.21 28.29
CA LYS A 5 42.81 -7.90 27.14
C LYS A 5 41.29 -7.75 27.12
N THR A 6 40.65 -7.74 28.29
CA THR A 6 39.19 -7.52 28.41
C THR A 6 38.80 -6.09 28.03
N ILE A 7 39.59 -5.10 28.44
CA ILE A 7 39.37 -3.69 28.07
C ILE A 7 39.51 -3.49 26.56
N LEU A 8 40.55 -4.05 25.94
CA LEU A 8 40.77 -3.95 24.49
C LEU A 8 39.62 -4.56 23.68
N LEU A 9 39.09 -5.71 24.10
CA LEU A 9 37.95 -6.37 23.44
C LEU A 9 36.68 -5.52 23.47
N VAL A 10 36.41 -4.86 24.61
CA VAL A 10 35.25 -3.95 24.76
C VAL A 10 35.38 -2.74 23.83
N TYR A 11 36.58 -2.14 23.71
CA TYR A 11 36.82 -1.05 22.76
C TYR A 11 36.66 -1.48 21.30
N VAL A 12 37.15 -2.66 20.92
CA VAL A 12 36.99 -3.18 19.55
C VAL A 12 35.52 -3.44 19.22
N ILE A 13 34.75 -4.01 20.17
CA ILE A 13 33.30 -4.21 20.00
C ILE A 13 32.57 -2.87 19.89
N LEU A 14 32.90 -1.88 20.72
CA LEU A 14 32.33 -0.53 20.65
C LEU A 14 32.65 0.16 19.33
N ILE A 15 33.92 0.11 18.88
CA ILE A 15 34.33 0.66 17.58
C ILE A 15 33.63 -0.06 16.44
N TYR A 16 33.48 -1.39 16.51
CA TYR A 16 32.75 -2.16 15.50
C TYR A 16 31.26 -1.82 15.47
N ILE A 17 30.62 -1.66 16.64
CA ILE A 17 29.22 -1.24 16.75
C ILE A 17 29.04 0.19 16.24
N LEU A 18 29.94 1.11 16.60
CA LEU A 18 29.94 2.48 16.11
C LEU A 18 30.17 2.52 14.59
N TYR A 19 31.13 1.77 14.07
CA TYR A 19 31.42 1.65 12.63
C TYR A 19 30.24 1.03 11.86
N ARG A 20 29.63 -0.05 12.37
CA ARG A 20 28.45 -0.66 11.73
C ARG A 20 27.23 0.26 11.80
N GLY A 21 27.06 0.99 12.90
CA GLY A 21 26.03 2.01 13.07
C GLY A 21 26.20 3.19 12.13
N THR A 22 27.41 3.75 12.03
CA THR A 22 27.73 4.88 11.15
C THR A 22 27.66 4.46 9.68
N VAL A 23 28.19 3.29 9.29
CA VAL A 23 28.05 2.77 7.91
C VAL A 23 26.58 2.53 7.54
N SER A 24 25.74 2.10 8.48
CA SER A 24 24.29 1.96 8.25
C SER A 24 23.60 3.30 8.08
N LEU A 25 23.97 4.32 8.87
CA LEU A 25 23.45 5.69 8.77
C LEU A 25 23.95 6.42 7.52
N TRP A 26 25.21 6.22 7.12
CA TRP A 26 25.80 6.84 5.94
C TRP A 26 25.26 6.21 4.65
N ARG A 27 25.05 4.89 4.62
CA ARG A 27 24.31 4.23 3.53
C ARG A 27 22.87 4.74 3.39
N PHE A 28 22.27 5.18 4.49
CA PHE A 28 20.92 5.74 4.54
C PHE A 28 20.89 7.22 4.11
N ALA A 29 21.84 8.04 4.55
CA ALA A 29 21.88 9.48 4.29
C ALA A 29 22.49 9.84 2.93
N LYS A 30 23.47 9.07 2.43
CA LYS A 30 24.18 9.37 1.18
C LYS A 30 23.27 9.56 -0.03
N PRO A 31 22.25 8.70 -0.28
CA PRO A 31 21.40 8.84 -1.46
C PRO A 31 20.48 10.07 -1.40
N ILE A 32 20.02 10.46 -0.21
CA ILE A 32 19.06 11.57 -0.02
C ILE A 32 19.74 12.92 0.22
N TYR A 33 21.04 12.93 0.53
CA TYR A 33 21.79 14.14 0.89
C TYR A 33 21.65 15.25 -0.17
N SER A 34 21.76 14.92 -1.46
CA SER A 34 21.62 15.88 -2.55
C SER A 34 20.20 16.44 -2.69
N GLN A 35 19.21 15.78 -2.08
CA GLN A 35 17.81 16.17 -2.11
C GLN A 35 17.41 16.98 -0.86
N LEU A 36 18.26 17.04 0.18
CA LEU A 36 17.95 17.71 1.44
C LEU A 36 17.60 19.20 1.29
N PRO A 37 18.33 20.01 0.49
CA PRO A 37 17.94 21.41 0.23
C PRO A 37 16.49 21.58 -0.20
N TYR A 38 16.06 20.76 -1.17
CA TYR A 38 14.68 20.74 -1.66
C TYR A 38 13.72 20.25 -0.57
N LEU A 39 14.01 19.12 0.06
CA LEU A 39 13.14 18.48 1.05
C LEU A 39 12.94 19.31 2.33
N LEU A 40 13.89 20.18 2.66
CA LEU A 40 13.87 21.01 3.86
C LEU A 40 13.40 22.43 3.56
N GLY A 41 13.05 22.72 2.30
CA GLY A 41 12.56 24.03 1.89
C GLY A 41 13.60 25.12 2.09
N GLN A 42 14.85 24.88 1.65
CA GLN A 42 15.94 25.84 1.74
C GLN A 42 15.68 27.09 0.90
N ASP A 43 15.37 26.90 -0.38
CA ASP A 43 15.17 28.03 -1.31
C ASP A 43 13.76 28.63 -1.21
N LYS A 44 12.77 27.78 -0.93
CA LYS A 44 11.36 28.14 -0.75
C LYS A 44 10.67 27.12 0.15
N PRO A 45 9.56 27.48 0.84
CA PRO A 45 8.75 26.51 1.56
C PRO A 45 8.34 25.35 0.64
N ILE A 46 8.51 24.13 1.12
CA ILE A 46 8.10 22.91 0.43
C ILE A 46 6.85 22.33 1.08
N THR A 47 5.90 21.91 0.25
CA THR A 47 4.62 21.36 0.69
C THR A 47 4.55 19.85 0.49
N TYR A 48 4.15 19.13 1.53
CA TYR A 48 3.85 17.72 1.50
C TYR A 48 2.37 17.48 1.74
N LEU A 49 1.78 16.54 1.01
CA LEU A 49 0.46 15.99 1.32
C LEU A 49 0.56 14.47 1.45
N PHE A 50 0.14 13.96 2.60
CA PHE A 50 0.07 12.51 2.81
C PHE A 50 -1.39 12.08 2.99
N LEU A 51 -1.86 11.23 2.09
CA LEU A 51 -3.10 10.48 2.32
C LEU A 51 -2.86 9.48 3.45
N LEU A 52 -3.75 9.49 4.45
CA LEU A 52 -3.68 8.61 5.61
C LEU A 52 -4.49 7.35 5.33
N GLY A 53 -3.83 6.36 4.73
CA GLY A 53 -4.47 5.12 4.27
C GLY A 53 -4.80 4.17 5.41
N ASN A 54 -6.05 3.76 5.55
CA ASN A 54 -6.44 2.68 6.45
C ASN A 54 -6.33 1.31 5.77
N ASP A 55 -5.20 0.62 5.93
CA ASP A 55 -4.91 -0.66 5.27
C ASP A 55 -5.71 -1.85 5.85
N THR A 56 -6.61 -1.60 6.79
CA THR A 56 -7.69 -2.53 7.14
C THR A 56 -8.84 -2.52 6.12
N GLU A 57 -8.84 -1.54 5.21
CA GLU A 57 -9.73 -1.39 4.07
C GLU A 57 -8.88 -1.11 2.82
N MET A 58 -8.36 -2.17 2.21
CA MET A 58 -7.29 -2.09 1.19
C MET A 58 -7.75 -1.46 -0.14
N ARG A 59 -6.85 -0.73 -0.78
CA ARG A 59 -6.91 -0.07 -2.09
C ARG A 59 -5.60 -0.34 -2.85
N ALA A 60 -5.47 0.17 -4.09
CA ALA A 60 -4.39 -0.24 -4.99
C ALA A 60 -2.98 0.09 -4.48
N ASN A 61 -2.80 1.21 -3.76
CA ASN A 61 -1.51 1.64 -3.22
C ASN A 61 -1.44 1.69 -1.70
N GLY A 62 -2.43 1.12 -1.01
CA GLY A 62 -2.47 1.05 0.44
C GLY A 62 -3.89 1.08 0.96
N GLY A 63 -4.10 1.74 2.09
CA GLY A 63 -5.41 1.79 2.71
C GLY A 63 -6.34 2.85 2.14
N PHE A 64 -7.64 2.68 2.37
CA PHE A 64 -8.64 3.72 2.11
C PHE A 64 -8.29 5.00 2.88
N ALA A 65 -8.13 6.11 2.16
CA ALA A 65 -7.77 7.39 2.73
C ALA A 65 -9.03 8.20 3.08
N GLY A 66 -9.49 8.08 4.32
CA GLY A 66 -10.56 8.94 4.85
C GLY A 66 -10.09 10.36 5.18
N SER A 67 -8.79 10.59 5.27
CA SER A 67 -8.20 11.87 5.66
C SER A 67 -6.82 12.03 5.03
N TYR A 68 -6.32 13.26 5.06
CA TYR A 68 -4.97 13.56 4.63
C TYR A 68 -4.35 14.63 5.54
N THR A 69 -3.02 14.69 5.57
CA THR A 69 -2.28 15.74 6.26
C THR A 69 -1.52 16.60 5.25
N LYS A 70 -1.47 17.90 5.50
CA LYS A 70 -0.62 18.85 4.80
C LYS A 70 0.50 19.27 5.73
N ILE A 71 1.72 19.26 5.23
CA ILE A 71 2.91 19.67 5.97
C ILE A 71 3.66 20.69 5.12
N THR A 72 3.96 21.85 5.68
CA THR A 72 4.84 22.84 5.06
C THR A 72 6.14 22.87 5.83
N VAL A 73 7.27 22.75 5.13
CA VAL A 73 8.61 22.81 5.70
C VAL A 73 9.36 23.99 5.09
N GLU A 74 9.98 24.80 5.93
CA GLU A 74 10.83 25.93 5.50
C GLU A 74 12.07 25.97 6.40
N THR A 75 13.26 26.00 5.77
CA THR A 75 14.56 26.08 6.47
C THR A 75 15.50 27.04 5.72
N PRO A 76 15.28 28.36 5.85
CA PRO A 76 15.91 29.36 4.97
C PRO A 76 17.44 29.45 5.09
N ASP A 77 18.01 29.11 6.26
CA ASP A 77 19.46 29.17 6.53
C ASP A 77 20.12 27.78 6.53
N PHE A 78 19.68 26.87 5.63
CA PHE A 78 20.25 25.53 5.54
C PHE A 78 21.72 25.53 5.08
N ASP A 79 22.65 25.22 5.99
CA ASP A 79 24.01 24.80 5.64
C ASP A 79 24.10 23.26 5.61
N SER A 80 24.43 22.69 4.45
CA SER A 80 24.54 21.23 4.26
C SER A 80 25.56 20.54 5.19
N LEU A 81 26.58 21.26 5.66
CA LEU A 81 27.55 20.76 6.66
C LEU A 81 26.96 20.74 8.08
N SER A 82 25.92 21.54 8.34
CA SER A 82 25.21 21.64 9.61
C SER A 82 24.08 20.61 9.77
N PHE A 83 23.70 19.85 8.74
CA PHE A 83 22.69 18.77 8.85
C PHE A 83 23.05 17.73 9.93
N PHE A 84 24.34 17.53 10.21
CA PHE A 84 24.81 16.66 11.29
C PHE A 84 24.92 17.37 12.66
N ASN A 85 24.74 18.69 12.71
CA ASN A 85 24.71 19.49 13.93
C ASN A 85 23.27 19.57 14.47
N PHE A 86 23.09 19.22 15.75
CA PHE A 86 21.76 19.11 16.37
C PHE A 86 21.00 20.44 16.49
N GLU A 87 21.68 21.58 16.37
CA GLU A 87 21.05 22.91 16.36
C GLU A 87 20.25 23.18 15.08
N PHE A 88 20.54 22.45 13.99
CA PHE A 88 19.88 22.53 12.69
C PHE A 88 18.33 22.44 12.77
N PHE A 89 17.80 21.56 13.61
CA PHE A 89 16.34 21.37 13.74
C PHE A 89 15.63 22.51 14.49
N ARG A 90 16.35 23.50 15.04
CA ARG A 90 15.73 24.65 15.72
C ARG A 90 15.18 25.70 14.77
N GLU A 91 15.77 25.83 13.58
CA GLU A 91 15.41 26.85 12.60
C GLU A 91 14.39 26.34 11.57
N MET A 92 14.19 25.03 11.50
CA MET A 92 13.18 24.39 10.66
C MET A 92 11.78 24.76 11.15
N LYS A 93 11.04 25.51 10.34
CA LYS A 93 9.62 25.76 10.57
C LYS A 93 8.82 24.62 9.99
N LEU A 94 7.95 24.05 10.83
CA LEU A 94 7.07 22.94 10.47
C LEU A 94 5.63 23.34 10.78
N ASP A 95 4.83 23.53 9.74
CA ASP A 95 3.38 23.70 9.85
C ASP A 95 2.68 22.39 9.44
N VAL A 96 1.74 21.91 10.27
CA VAL A 96 1.05 20.64 10.05
C VAL A 96 -0.45 20.82 10.27
N SER A 97 -1.24 20.42 9.29
CA SER A 97 -2.69 20.40 9.37
C SER A 97 -3.26 19.06 8.91
N PHE A 98 -4.47 18.75 9.39
CA PHE A 98 -5.19 17.50 9.13
C PHE A 98 -6.56 17.83 8.56
N HIS A 99 -6.95 17.12 7.51
CA HIS A 99 -8.12 17.45 6.71
C HIS A 99 -8.95 16.19 6.42
N ASP A 100 -10.26 16.38 6.27
CA ASP A 100 -11.15 15.33 5.79
C ASP A 100 -11.06 15.22 4.26
N ILE A 101 -10.97 13.99 3.75
CA ILE A 101 -10.92 13.72 2.31
C ILE A 101 -12.19 14.19 1.58
N TYR A 102 -13.31 14.32 2.30
CA TYR A 102 -14.59 14.72 1.70
C TYR A 102 -14.73 16.23 1.49
N VAL A 103 -13.86 17.06 2.09
CA VAL A 103 -13.88 18.52 1.87
C VAL A 103 -13.59 18.85 0.40
N PRO A 104 -12.50 18.34 -0.22
CA PRO A 104 -12.28 18.48 -1.66
C PRO A 104 -13.39 17.87 -2.52
N ASN A 105 -13.94 16.71 -2.13
CA ASN A 105 -15.01 16.05 -2.90
C ASN A 105 -16.26 16.93 -3.03
N GLY A 106 -16.65 17.61 -1.94
CA GLY A 106 -17.79 18.52 -1.95
C GLY A 106 -17.60 19.77 -2.82
N GLN A 107 -16.36 20.04 -3.27
CA GLN A 107 -16.05 21.14 -4.18
C GLN A 107 -15.94 20.72 -5.65
N LEU A 108 -16.02 19.42 -5.95
CA LEU A 108 -15.92 18.91 -7.33
C LEU A 108 -17.09 19.42 -8.17
N GLY A 109 -16.76 20.05 -9.29
CA GLY A 109 -17.74 20.47 -10.29
C GLY A 109 -18.06 19.33 -11.27
N GLY A 110 -19.34 18.97 -11.39
CA GLY A 110 -19.83 18.02 -12.39
C GLY A 110 -19.70 16.55 -11.99
N HIS A 111 -19.87 15.66 -12.97
CA HIS A 111 -19.78 14.21 -12.81
C HIS A 111 -18.52 13.68 -13.52
N VAL A 112 -17.78 12.85 -12.81
CA VAL A 112 -16.67 12.06 -13.33
C VAL A 112 -17.10 10.60 -13.24
N THR A 113 -17.08 9.88 -14.36
CA THR A 113 -17.46 8.47 -14.36
C THR A 113 -16.42 7.64 -13.61
N PRO A 114 -16.80 6.91 -12.53
CA PRO A 114 -15.86 6.06 -11.82
C PRO A 114 -15.53 4.80 -12.64
N PRO A 115 -14.37 4.17 -12.37
CA PRO A 115 -14.08 2.84 -12.88
C PRO A 115 -15.25 1.88 -12.61
N GLU A 116 -15.59 1.06 -13.60
CA GLU A 116 -16.76 0.16 -13.55
C GLU A 116 -16.88 -0.63 -12.22
N PRO A 117 -15.81 -1.20 -11.65
CA PRO A 117 -15.92 -1.92 -10.37
C PRO A 117 -16.26 -1.01 -9.18
N ILE A 118 -15.78 0.23 -9.16
CA ILE A 118 -16.16 1.22 -8.15
C ILE A 118 -17.64 1.58 -8.33
N GLN A 119 -18.10 1.76 -9.57
CA GLN A 119 -19.51 2.01 -9.88
C GLN A 119 -20.42 0.86 -9.42
N GLN A 120 -20.02 -0.39 -9.67
CA GLN A 120 -20.74 -1.59 -9.24
C GLN A 120 -20.79 -1.70 -7.71
N ALA A 121 -19.70 -1.39 -7.01
CA ALA A 121 -19.65 -1.48 -5.55
C ALA A 121 -20.50 -0.43 -4.84
N PHE A 122 -20.51 0.82 -5.30
CA PHE A 122 -21.17 1.89 -4.56
C PHE A 122 -22.47 2.37 -5.22
N GLY A 123 -22.73 1.98 -6.46
CA GLY A 123 -24.01 2.10 -7.18
C GLY A 123 -24.52 3.52 -7.43
N LYS A 124 -23.91 4.53 -6.83
CA LYS A 124 -24.28 5.95 -6.88
C LYS A 124 -23.02 6.80 -6.72
N GLY A 125 -23.04 8.00 -7.29
CA GLY A 125 -22.01 9.02 -7.07
C GLY A 125 -21.12 9.27 -8.27
N THR A 126 -20.25 10.27 -8.11
CA THR A 126 -19.16 10.59 -9.03
C THR A 126 -17.90 9.86 -8.58
N TRP A 127 -16.93 9.69 -9.47
CA TRP A 127 -15.57 9.37 -9.05
C TRP A 127 -15.03 10.53 -8.21
N GLU A 128 -14.35 10.20 -7.13
CA GLU A 128 -13.97 11.13 -6.06
C GLU A 128 -12.56 10.83 -5.56
N LEU A 129 -11.94 11.83 -4.91
CA LEU A 129 -10.57 11.74 -4.36
C LEU A 129 -10.38 10.52 -3.45
N ALA A 130 -11.38 10.19 -2.64
CA ALA A 130 -11.34 9.07 -1.70
C ALA A 130 -11.17 7.70 -2.38
N ASN A 131 -11.53 7.59 -3.65
CA ASN A 131 -11.35 6.38 -4.46
C ASN A 131 -10.47 6.63 -5.71
N ALA A 132 -9.67 7.71 -5.70
CA ALA A 132 -8.73 8.01 -6.77
C ALA A 132 -7.51 7.06 -6.79
N ASP A 133 -7.27 6.32 -5.70
CA ASP A 133 -6.27 5.26 -5.60
C ASP A 133 -6.71 3.97 -6.34
N TRP A 134 -6.85 4.09 -7.66
CA TRP A 134 -7.33 3.02 -8.53
C TRP A 134 -6.20 2.23 -9.20
N GLN A 135 -5.16 2.90 -9.71
CA GLN A 135 -4.07 2.22 -10.44
C GLN A 135 -3.00 1.72 -9.46
N PRO A 136 -2.45 0.50 -9.61
CA PRO A 136 -1.36 0.06 -8.73
C PRO A 136 -0.03 0.76 -9.01
N ASN A 137 0.13 1.38 -10.19
CA ASN A 137 1.27 2.23 -10.48
C ASN A 137 1.07 3.59 -9.82
N PHE A 138 1.74 3.82 -8.68
CA PHE A 138 1.53 5.04 -7.90
C PHE A 138 1.84 6.34 -8.67
N PRO A 139 2.83 6.44 -9.58
CA PRO A 139 3.01 7.63 -10.40
C PRO A 139 1.78 7.99 -11.25
N THR A 140 1.09 6.98 -11.81
CA THR A 140 -0.18 7.19 -12.52
C THR A 140 -1.27 7.63 -11.55
N THR A 141 -1.42 6.93 -10.43
CA THR A 141 -2.41 7.28 -9.39
C THR A 141 -2.19 8.68 -8.81
N ALA A 142 -0.94 9.10 -8.63
CA ALA A 142 -0.59 10.45 -8.18
C ALA A 142 -1.10 11.52 -9.15
N THR A 143 -1.13 11.24 -10.45
CA THR A 143 -1.71 12.15 -11.45
C THR A 143 -3.22 12.30 -11.23
N SER A 144 -3.94 11.19 -11.02
CA SER A 144 -5.37 11.22 -10.69
C SER A 144 -5.65 11.95 -9.37
N ILE A 145 -4.89 11.67 -8.31
CA ILE A 145 -5.03 12.32 -7.00
C ILE A 145 -4.81 13.84 -7.13
N ARG A 146 -3.74 14.26 -7.83
CA ARG A 146 -3.44 15.68 -8.07
C ARG A 146 -4.54 16.40 -8.84
N TRP A 147 -5.13 15.73 -9.84
CA TRP A 147 -6.28 16.24 -10.57
C TRP A 147 -7.49 16.43 -9.64
N PHE A 148 -7.80 15.45 -8.79
CA PHE A 148 -8.90 15.56 -7.84
C PHE A 148 -8.68 16.63 -6.77
N LEU A 149 -7.44 16.80 -6.29
CA LEU A 149 -7.07 17.90 -5.39
C LEU A 149 -7.33 19.25 -6.06
N GLU A 150 -6.82 19.45 -7.28
CA GLU A 150 -7.02 20.70 -8.03
C GLU A 150 -8.51 20.99 -8.27
N LYS A 151 -9.28 19.99 -8.73
CA LYS A 151 -10.73 20.15 -8.94
C LYS A 151 -11.51 20.33 -7.65
N GLY A 152 -10.99 19.81 -6.54
CA GLY A 152 -11.48 20.04 -5.19
C GLY A 152 -11.02 21.36 -4.56
N LYS A 153 -10.42 22.28 -5.34
CA LYS A 153 -9.88 23.57 -4.91
C LYS A 153 -8.75 23.48 -3.87
N GLU A 154 -8.04 22.36 -3.87
CA GLU A 154 -6.85 22.17 -3.07
C GLU A 154 -5.58 22.48 -3.87
N ALA A 155 -4.58 23.04 -3.20
CA ALA A 155 -3.26 23.23 -3.79
C ALA A 155 -2.57 21.88 -3.99
N ASN A 156 -1.97 21.70 -5.17
CA ASN A 156 -1.14 20.55 -5.44
C ASN A 156 0.16 20.64 -4.63
N PRO A 157 0.53 19.60 -3.85
CA PRO A 157 1.74 19.61 -3.05
C PRO A 157 2.99 19.40 -3.90
N ASP A 158 4.15 19.86 -3.44
CA ASP A 158 5.43 19.53 -4.05
C ASP A 158 5.73 18.03 -3.94
N VAL A 159 5.39 17.41 -2.81
CA VAL A 159 5.51 15.96 -2.56
C VAL A 159 4.17 15.38 -2.10
N LEU A 160 3.63 14.46 -2.88
CA LEU A 160 2.43 13.69 -2.56
C LEU A 160 2.85 12.30 -2.09
N GLY A 161 2.17 11.74 -1.09
CA GLY A 161 2.40 10.37 -0.67
C GLY A 161 1.18 9.70 -0.02
N ILE A 162 1.30 8.40 0.17
CA ILE A 162 0.36 7.60 0.97
C ILE A 162 1.13 6.97 2.13
N VAL A 163 0.60 7.11 3.34
CA VAL A 163 1.12 6.43 4.54
C VAL A 163 0.02 5.61 5.19
N ASN A 164 0.29 4.32 5.38
CA ASN A 164 -0.71 3.40 5.94
C ASN A 164 -0.78 3.44 7.46
N LEU A 165 -1.95 3.08 8.00
CA LEU A 165 -2.22 2.93 9.42
C LEU A 165 -1.24 1.95 10.08
N SER A 166 -0.89 0.84 9.41
CA SER A 166 0.14 -0.08 9.93
C SER A 166 1.50 0.59 10.14
N THR A 167 1.92 1.50 9.24
CA THR A 167 3.13 2.31 9.38
C THR A 167 3.01 3.28 10.56
N ILE A 168 1.88 3.97 10.69
CA ILE A 168 1.59 4.87 11.81
C ILE A 168 1.66 4.13 13.14
N LYS A 169 1.07 2.92 13.24
CA LYS A 169 1.12 2.07 14.44
C LYS A 169 2.56 1.68 14.82
N LYS A 170 3.41 1.34 13.85
CA LYS A 170 4.85 1.05 14.13
C LYS A 170 5.56 2.27 14.72
N VAL A 171 5.26 3.47 14.23
CA VAL A 171 5.81 4.72 14.77
C VAL A 171 5.28 4.97 16.18
N LEU A 172 3.97 4.81 16.42
CA LEU A 172 3.37 4.95 17.74
C LEU A 172 3.96 3.97 18.78
N ASN A 173 4.27 2.73 18.39
CA ASN A 173 4.93 1.76 19.26
C ASN A 173 6.28 2.27 19.80
N ILE A 174 6.98 3.14 19.06
CA ILE A 174 8.25 3.74 19.49
C ILE A 174 8.00 4.99 20.36
N ILE A 175 7.04 5.82 19.96
CA ILE A 175 6.63 7.04 20.66
C ILE A 175 6.16 6.71 22.09
N GLY A 176 5.41 5.61 22.22
CA GLY A 176 4.70 5.24 23.43
C GLY A 176 3.42 6.05 23.61
N GLU A 177 2.75 5.86 24.74
CA GLU A 177 1.51 6.57 25.03
C GLU A 177 1.70 8.09 25.19
N PHE A 178 0.64 8.83 24.85
CA PHE A 178 0.53 10.27 25.04
C PHE A 178 -0.91 10.67 25.33
N LYS A 179 -1.09 11.82 25.99
CA LYS A 179 -2.41 12.36 26.35
C LYS A 179 -2.87 13.39 25.33
N ILE A 180 -4.18 13.44 25.12
CA ILE A 180 -4.90 14.51 24.41
C ILE A 180 -5.31 15.55 25.45
N PRO A 181 -4.70 16.75 25.45
CA PRO A 181 -4.94 17.76 26.50
C PRO A 181 -6.40 18.18 26.66
N GLU A 182 -7.17 18.18 25.58
CA GLU A 182 -8.54 18.71 25.54
C GLU A 182 -9.55 17.81 26.28
N ASN A 183 -9.25 16.52 26.46
CA ASN A 183 -10.19 15.57 27.05
C ASN A 183 -9.54 14.48 27.91
N ASP A 184 -8.27 14.66 28.28
CA ASP A 184 -7.46 13.75 29.09
C ASP A 184 -7.37 12.29 28.57
N LYS A 185 -7.76 12.04 27.31
CA LYS A 185 -7.69 10.69 26.74
C LYS A 185 -6.24 10.29 26.50
N VAL A 186 -5.88 9.09 26.96
CA VAL A 186 -4.59 8.46 26.66
C VAL A 186 -4.70 7.71 25.33
N ILE A 187 -3.86 8.08 24.36
CA ILE A 187 -3.71 7.40 23.08
C ILE A 187 -2.55 6.41 23.15
N THR A 188 -2.83 5.20 22.69
CA THR A 188 -1.89 4.09 22.56
C THR A 188 -1.94 3.56 21.12
N PRO A 189 -0.93 2.79 20.68
CA PRO A 189 -0.95 2.13 19.37
C PRO A 189 -2.20 1.26 19.15
N ASP A 190 -2.72 0.66 20.22
CA ASP A 190 -3.86 -0.26 20.17
C ASP A 190 -5.20 0.47 20.13
N ASN A 191 -5.33 1.60 20.83
CA ASN A 191 -6.59 2.31 20.93
C ASN A 191 -6.74 3.47 19.93
N LEU A 192 -5.65 3.92 19.28
CA LEU A 192 -5.65 5.05 18.33
C LEU A 192 -6.79 4.92 17.32
N TYR A 193 -6.87 3.75 16.67
CA TYR A 193 -7.81 3.53 15.60
C TYR A 193 -9.25 3.64 16.10
N LEU A 194 -9.59 2.89 17.15
CA LEU A 194 -10.95 2.92 17.74
C LEU A 194 -11.32 4.31 18.26
N TYR A 195 -10.35 5.05 18.81
CA TYR A 195 -10.58 6.43 19.26
C TYR A 195 -10.91 7.37 18.09
N LEU A 196 -10.09 7.38 17.04
CA LEU A 196 -10.32 8.22 15.85
C LEU A 196 -11.61 7.83 15.12
N GLN A 197 -11.86 6.52 15.00
CA GLN A 197 -13.04 5.97 14.36
C GLN A 197 -14.32 6.35 15.12
N GLY A 198 -14.32 6.21 16.44
CA GLY A 198 -15.45 6.62 17.28
C GLY A 198 -15.75 8.12 17.15
N LYS A 199 -14.72 8.97 17.07
CA LYS A 199 -14.89 10.41 16.83
C LYS A 199 -15.34 10.77 15.41
N ALA A 200 -15.04 9.91 14.43
CA ALA A 200 -15.43 10.11 13.05
C ALA A 200 -16.89 9.70 12.78
N GLU A 201 -17.39 8.66 13.46
CA GLU A 201 -18.65 8.01 13.08
C GLU A 201 -19.78 8.15 14.09
N VAL A 202 -19.48 8.27 15.39
CA VAL A 202 -20.53 8.42 16.40
C VAL A 202 -21.11 9.83 16.31
N ASN A 203 -22.42 9.93 16.05
CA ASN A 203 -23.14 11.20 15.86
C ASN A 203 -22.60 12.06 14.70
N PHE A 204 -22.08 11.43 13.64
CA PHE A 204 -21.69 12.14 12.42
C PHE A 204 -22.91 12.77 11.74
N PHE A 205 -22.72 13.98 11.23
CA PHE A 205 -23.66 14.66 10.34
C PHE A 205 -22.87 15.46 9.28
N PRO A 206 -23.43 15.67 8.07
CA PRO A 206 -22.77 16.47 7.03
C PRO A 206 -22.37 17.86 7.55
N GLY A 207 -21.09 18.23 7.41
CA GLY A 207 -20.52 19.48 7.93
C GLY A 207 -19.86 19.38 9.31
N SER A 208 -19.90 18.22 9.97
CA SER A 208 -19.19 17.99 11.24
C SER A 208 -17.67 18.06 11.07
N THR A 209 -16.99 18.83 11.92
CA THR A 209 -15.51 18.92 11.99
C THR A 209 -14.89 17.88 12.93
N GLN A 210 -15.71 17.12 13.67
CA GLN A 210 -15.26 16.24 14.77
C GLN A 210 -14.10 15.32 14.39
N LYS A 211 -14.12 14.77 13.16
CA LYS A 211 -13.06 13.91 12.63
C LYS A 211 -11.77 14.67 12.39
N ALA A 212 -11.84 15.83 11.73
CA ALA A 212 -10.68 16.69 11.48
C ALA A 212 -10.09 17.21 12.79
N ASP A 213 -10.94 17.64 13.73
CA ASP A 213 -10.53 18.11 15.05
C ASP A 213 -9.84 17.00 15.86
N ALA A 214 -10.42 15.79 15.89
CA ALA A 214 -9.83 14.64 16.57
C ALA A 214 -8.46 14.25 15.96
N LEU A 215 -8.35 14.24 14.63
CA LEU A 215 -7.09 13.99 13.94
C LEU A 215 -6.06 15.08 14.24
N HIS A 216 -6.48 16.34 14.28
CA HIS A 216 -5.63 17.47 14.62
C HIS A 216 -5.08 17.35 16.05
N SER A 217 -5.95 17.14 17.05
CA SER A 217 -5.51 16.99 18.46
C SER A 217 -4.60 15.77 18.64
N VAL A 218 -4.90 14.64 17.99
CA VAL A 218 -4.04 13.44 18.03
C VAL A 218 -2.70 13.68 17.35
N GLY A 219 -2.70 14.26 16.16
CA GLY A 219 -1.51 14.53 15.36
C GLY A 219 -0.57 15.52 16.04
N THR A 220 -1.10 16.64 16.52
CA THR A 220 -0.31 17.67 17.26
C THR A 220 0.26 17.11 18.56
N SER A 221 -0.52 16.33 19.32
CA SER A 221 -0.05 15.67 20.53
C SER A 221 1.04 14.64 20.25
N ALA A 222 0.91 13.87 19.16
CA ALA A 222 1.93 12.93 18.71
C ALA A 222 3.23 13.66 18.31
N LEU A 223 3.14 14.76 17.55
CA LEU A 223 4.31 15.57 17.16
C LEU A 223 5.02 16.17 18.38
N LYS A 224 4.27 16.71 19.34
CA LYS A 224 4.82 17.21 20.62
C LYS A 224 5.55 16.10 21.36
N LYS A 225 4.96 14.90 21.41
CA LYS A 225 5.59 13.73 22.03
C LYS A 225 6.88 13.35 21.30
N ILE A 226 6.88 13.25 19.97
CA ILE A 226 8.06 12.96 19.14
C ILE A 226 9.19 13.96 19.43
N ASN A 227 8.88 15.26 19.50
CA ASN A 227 9.86 16.30 19.76
C ASN A 227 10.56 16.13 21.11
N SER A 228 9.83 15.68 22.13
CA SER A 228 10.36 15.39 23.48
C SER A 228 11.17 14.09 23.59
N LEU A 229 11.15 13.21 22.57
CA LEU A 229 11.86 11.93 22.64
C LEU A 229 13.38 12.09 22.59
N LYS A 230 14.08 11.17 23.26
CA LYS A 230 15.54 11.01 23.12
C LYS A 230 15.90 10.70 21.67
N LEU A 231 17.09 11.14 21.24
CA LEU A 231 17.60 10.93 19.88
C LEU A 231 17.53 9.47 19.42
N ALA A 232 17.87 8.52 20.29
CA ALA A 232 17.81 7.09 19.96
C ALA A 232 16.41 6.64 19.48
N LYS A 233 15.33 7.16 20.07
CA LYS A 233 13.96 6.87 19.62
C LYS A 233 13.62 7.58 18.31
N LYS A 234 14.07 8.82 18.12
CA LYS A 234 13.90 9.55 16.84
C LYS A 234 14.57 8.80 15.68
N ILE A 235 15.78 8.27 15.90
CA ILE A 235 16.49 7.42 14.93
C ILE A 235 15.71 6.12 14.65
N GLN A 236 15.11 5.49 15.67
CA GLN A 236 14.26 4.31 15.47
C GLN A 236 13.03 4.63 14.62
N ILE A 237 12.38 5.78 14.83
CA ILE A 237 11.25 6.24 14.01
C ILE A 237 11.70 6.42 12.56
N ALA A 238 12.80 7.14 12.33
CA ALA A 238 13.35 7.34 10.98
C ALA A 238 13.66 6.00 10.28
N LYS A 239 14.21 5.03 11.02
CA LYS A 239 14.47 3.68 10.50
C LYS A 239 13.20 2.95 10.10
N VAL A 240 12.11 3.04 10.89
CA VAL A 240 10.81 2.44 10.55
C VAL A 240 10.25 3.07 9.28
N LEU A 241 10.20 4.41 9.21
CA LEU A 241 9.71 5.13 8.03
C LEU A 241 10.51 4.76 6.78
N TYR A 242 11.84 4.69 6.89
CA TYR A 242 12.70 4.26 5.79
C TYR A 242 12.43 2.82 5.35
N GLN A 243 12.29 1.89 6.30
CA GLN A 243 11.97 0.50 5.99
C GLN A 243 10.64 0.38 5.28
N ASP A 244 9.63 1.14 5.70
CA ASP A 244 8.32 1.15 5.07
C ASP A 244 8.31 1.85 3.71
N LEU A 245 9.13 2.88 3.50
CA LEU A 245 9.37 3.45 2.17
C LEU A 245 10.01 2.43 1.22
N LYS A 246 11.08 1.76 1.67
CA LYS A 246 11.79 0.73 0.90
C LYS A 246 10.93 -0.49 0.57
N ASN A 247 10.00 -0.82 1.47
CA ASN A 247 9.06 -1.91 1.29
C ASN A 247 7.78 -1.45 0.58
N ASN A 248 7.70 -0.22 0.05
CA ASN A 248 6.52 0.34 -0.58
C ASN A 248 5.25 0.33 0.28
N ASN A 249 5.39 0.36 1.62
CA ASN A 249 4.30 0.65 2.55
C ASN A 249 4.08 2.16 2.74
N ILE A 250 5.05 2.95 2.29
CA ILE A 250 4.93 4.37 1.96
C ILE A 250 5.32 4.50 0.49
N VAL A 251 4.57 5.28 -0.27
CA VAL A 251 4.88 5.63 -1.66
C VAL A 251 4.84 7.14 -1.81
N LEU A 252 5.74 7.69 -2.63
CA LEU A 252 5.93 9.12 -2.82
C LEU A 252 5.91 9.50 -4.30
N ASN A 253 5.46 10.71 -4.60
CA ASN A 253 5.52 11.30 -5.92
C ASN A 253 5.84 12.79 -5.77
N SER A 254 6.77 13.30 -6.57
CA SER A 254 7.19 14.69 -6.53
C SER A 254 6.93 15.42 -7.84
N THR A 255 6.67 16.72 -7.74
CA THR A 255 6.65 17.64 -8.90
C THR A 255 8.05 18.09 -9.30
N ASN A 256 9.06 17.91 -8.44
CA ASN A 256 10.47 18.16 -8.78
C ASN A 256 11.01 16.98 -9.59
N PRO A 257 11.46 17.18 -10.84
CA PRO A 257 11.90 16.07 -11.70
C PRO A 257 13.11 15.30 -11.16
N ASP A 258 14.08 15.99 -10.54
CA ASP A 258 15.29 15.35 -9.99
C ASP A 258 14.95 14.48 -8.80
N PHE A 259 14.09 14.96 -7.90
CA PHE A 259 13.63 14.18 -6.75
C PHE A 259 12.70 13.04 -7.19
N GLN A 260 11.81 13.26 -8.16
CA GLN A 260 10.96 12.20 -8.71
C GLN A 260 11.79 11.08 -9.33
N LYS A 261 12.82 11.43 -10.11
CA LYS A 261 13.76 10.45 -10.65
C LYS A 261 14.48 9.68 -9.55
N PHE A 262 14.92 10.37 -8.49
CA PHE A 262 15.49 9.69 -7.32
C PHE A 262 14.51 8.70 -6.68
N LEU A 263 13.24 9.08 -6.52
CA LEU A 263 12.20 8.18 -6.00
C LEU A 263 12.01 6.95 -6.89
N GLU A 264 12.05 7.10 -8.21
CA GLU A 264 11.94 6.00 -9.17
C GLU A 264 13.15 5.07 -9.11
N ASP A 265 14.37 5.63 -9.17
CA ASP A 265 15.62 4.87 -9.14
C ASP A 265 15.79 4.07 -7.82
N GLN A 266 15.20 4.57 -6.72
CA GLN A 266 15.20 3.88 -5.43
C GLN A 266 13.98 2.98 -5.18
N ASN A 267 13.04 2.90 -6.14
CA ASN A 267 11.75 2.23 -5.98
C ASN A 267 10.92 2.76 -4.78
N TYR A 268 11.03 4.05 -4.48
CA TYR A 268 10.18 4.77 -3.51
C TYR A 268 8.96 5.42 -4.17
N ALA A 269 8.98 5.52 -5.50
CA ALA A 269 7.88 6.04 -6.29
C ALA A 269 6.66 5.12 -6.36
N GLY A 270 6.77 3.87 -5.89
CA GLY A 270 5.68 2.88 -6.00
C GLY A 270 5.34 2.54 -7.46
N ALA A 271 6.32 2.61 -8.37
CA ALA A 271 6.13 2.22 -9.75
C ALA A 271 5.80 0.71 -9.83
N TYR A 272 4.76 0.36 -10.58
CA TYR A 272 4.29 -1.01 -10.72
C TYR A 272 4.62 -1.49 -12.14
N GLN A 273 5.86 -1.95 -12.32
CA GLN A 273 6.48 -2.28 -13.61
C GLN A 273 7.37 -3.53 -13.48
N ALA A 274 7.62 -4.24 -14.60
CA ALA A 274 8.37 -5.50 -14.61
C ALA A 274 9.20 -5.71 -15.89
N ASP A 275 10.50 -5.40 -15.86
CA ASP A 275 11.42 -5.54 -17.01
C ASP A 275 11.95 -6.97 -17.26
N THR A 276 11.25 -7.98 -16.74
CA THR A 276 11.61 -9.39 -16.91
C THR A 276 10.78 -10.08 -17.96
N TYR A 277 11.31 -11.19 -18.47
CA TYR A 277 10.60 -12.07 -19.39
C TYR A 277 9.23 -12.52 -18.83
N ASP A 278 9.20 -12.92 -17.55
CA ASP A 278 7.98 -13.30 -16.84
C ASP A 278 7.80 -12.45 -15.59
N TYR A 279 6.55 -12.27 -15.19
CA TYR A 279 6.17 -11.58 -13.98
C TYR A 279 4.77 -11.97 -13.53
N TYR A 280 4.56 -11.90 -12.23
CA TYR A 280 3.27 -12.11 -11.61
C TYR A 280 3.04 -11.06 -10.52
N GLY A 281 1.86 -10.46 -10.52
CA GLY A 281 1.45 -9.53 -9.48
C GLY A 281 -0.03 -9.67 -9.16
N LEU A 282 -0.36 -9.68 -7.88
CA LEU A 282 -1.73 -9.65 -7.40
C LEU A 282 -2.01 -8.29 -6.73
N VAL A 283 -3.07 -7.63 -7.18
CA VAL A 283 -3.59 -6.40 -6.57
C VAL A 283 -5.02 -6.63 -6.09
N GLU A 284 -5.24 -6.41 -4.81
CA GLU A 284 -6.53 -6.54 -4.13
C GLU A 284 -7.09 -5.15 -3.77
N MET A 285 -8.35 -4.89 -4.08
CA MET A 285 -9.08 -3.73 -3.55
C MET A 285 -10.32 -4.18 -2.81
N ASN A 286 -10.41 -3.87 -1.51
CA ASN A 286 -11.61 -4.13 -0.73
C ASN A 286 -12.67 -3.08 -1.05
N LEU A 287 -13.73 -3.49 -1.75
CA LEU A 287 -14.86 -2.61 -2.07
C LEU A 287 -16.14 -3.02 -1.32
N GLY A 288 -15.99 -3.76 -0.22
CA GLY A 288 -17.09 -4.13 0.67
C GLY A 288 -17.48 -3.08 1.70
N ALA A 289 -16.91 -1.86 1.62
CA ALA A 289 -17.13 -0.74 2.54
C ALA A 289 -16.94 -1.10 4.03
N ASN A 290 -16.00 -2.00 4.30
CA ASN A 290 -15.72 -2.50 5.65
C ASN A 290 -14.21 -2.61 5.87
N LYS A 291 -13.82 -2.92 7.09
CA LYS A 291 -12.42 -3.07 7.48
C LYS A 291 -12.01 -4.54 7.59
N ALA A 292 -12.50 -5.38 6.67
CA ALA A 292 -12.26 -6.82 6.69
C ALA A 292 -10.77 -7.19 6.52
N ASN A 293 -9.93 -6.39 5.86
CA ASN A 293 -8.54 -6.77 5.59
C ASN A 293 -7.72 -7.04 6.85
N GLN A 294 -8.10 -6.49 8.01
CA GLN A 294 -7.44 -6.82 9.30
C GLN A 294 -7.67 -8.27 9.75
N TYR A 295 -8.72 -8.91 9.23
CA TYR A 295 -9.11 -10.30 9.53
C TYR A 295 -8.83 -11.26 8.38
N VAL A 296 -8.41 -10.76 7.21
CA VAL A 296 -8.12 -11.62 6.07
C VAL A 296 -6.63 -11.97 6.07
N THR A 297 -6.28 -13.24 5.93
CA THR A 297 -4.94 -13.72 5.58
C THR A 297 -4.92 -14.28 4.16
N ARG A 298 -3.75 -14.27 3.49
CA ARG A 298 -3.57 -14.90 2.18
C ARG A 298 -2.25 -15.64 2.05
N GLN A 299 -2.25 -16.67 1.23
CA GLN A 299 -1.08 -17.43 0.81
C GLN A 299 -1.21 -17.75 -0.68
N THR A 300 -0.17 -17.43 -1.45
CA THR A 300 -0.11 -17.84 -2.87
C THR A 300 0.82 -19.04 -3.01
N THR A 301 0.38 -20.06 -3.72
CA THR A 301 1.21 -21.19 -4.17
C THR A 301 1.33 -21.11 -5.69
N HIS A 302 2.55 -21.08 -6.21
CA HIS A 302 2.80 -20.87 -7.64
C HIS A 302 3.80 -21.88 -8.17
N VAL A 303 3.32 -22.77 -9.02
CA VAL A 303 4.09 -23.82 -9.69
C VAL A 303 4.36 -23.39 -11.14
N ILE A 304 5.62 -23.51 -11.54
CA ILE A 304 6.12 -23.16 -12.87
C ILE A 304 6.85 -24.37 -13.40
N ALA A 305 6.27 -24.97 -14.44
CA ALA A 305 6.76 -26.21 -15.04
C ALA A 305 6.96 -26.04 -16.55
N ARG A 306 7.70 -26.98 -17.14
CA ARG A 306 7.78 -27.09 -18.59
C ARG A 306 6.69 -28.03 -19.05
N SER A 307 6.02 -27.65 -20.12
CA SER A 307 5.11 -28.54 -20.84
C SER A 307 5.77 -28.94 -22.15
N GLU A 308 6.21 -30.19 -22.22
CA GLU A 308 6.64 -30.83 -23.46
C GLU A 308 5.45 -31.59 -24.02
N THR A 309 4.79 -31.05 -25.04
CA THR A 309 3.81 -31.83 -25.80
C THR A 309 4.45 -32.34 -27.08
N THR A 310 4.20 -33.60 -27.42
CA THR A 310 4.81 -34.30 -28.57
C THR A 310 4.44 -33.72 -29.94
N LYS A 311 3.63 -32.65 -30.00
CA LYS A 311 3.10 -32.05 -31.23
C LYS A 311 3.21 -30.52 -31.30
N GLN A 312 3.71 -29.83 -30.27
CA GLN A 312 3.87 -28.36 -30.27
C GLN A 312 5.24 -27.96 -29.70
N SER A 313 5.68 -26.74 -30.00
CA SER A 313 6.83 -26.14 -29.33
C SER A 313 6.63 -26.19 -27.81
N PRO A 314 7.69 -26.37 -27.01
CA PRO A 314 7.56 -26.39 -25.55
C PRO A 314 6.88 -25.11 -25.04
N THR A 315 6.25 -25.18 -23.88
CA THR A 315 5.76 -23.96 -23.20
C THR A 315 6.17 -23.98 -21.73
N ILE A 316 6.14 -22.81 -21.11
CA ILE A 316 6.25 -22.68 -19.66
C ILE A 316 4.84 -22.58 -19.12
N SER A 317 4.41 -23.57 -18.36
CA SER A 317 3.08 -23.65 -17.77
C SER A 317 3.09 -23.14 -16.33
N HIS A 318 2.13 -22.29 -16.02
CA HIS A 318 1.91 -21.70 -14.70
C HIS A 318 0.65 -22.27 -14.08
N THR A 319 0.73 -22.62 -12.81
CA THR A 319 -0.42 -22.96 -11.96
C THR A 319 -0.29 -22.22 -10.65
N ILE A 320 -1.29 -21.39 -10.34
CA ILE A 320 -1.31 -20.50 -9.19
C ILE A 320 -2.56 -20.79 -8.38
N ASP A 321 -2.39 -21.00 -7.09
CA ASP A 321 -3.47 -21.12 -6.11
C ASP A 321 -3.33 -19.99 -5.09
N ILE A 322 -4.39 -19.23 -4.85
CA ILE A 322 -4.44 -18.13 -3.88
C ILE A 322 -5.47 -18.50 -2.83
N ASP A 323 -4.99 -18.90 -1.67
CA ASP A 323 -5.82 -19.19 -0.51
C ASP A 323 -6.05 -17.90 0.28
N LEU A 324 -7.32 -17.60 0.57
CA LEU A 324 -7.74 -16.53 1.47
C LEU A 324 -8.50 -17.12 2.65
N GLN A 325 -8.23 -16.60 3.84
CA GLN A 325 -8.97 -16.93 5.06
C GLN A 325 -9.47 -15.64 5.69
N ASN A 326 -10.76 -15.54 5.98
CA ASN A 326 -11.35 -14.37 6.64
C ASN A 326 -11.83 -14.75 8.05
N THR A 327 -11.14 -14.29 9.07
CA THR A 327 -11.47 -14.56 10.49
C THR A 327 -12.37 -13.49 11.09
N SER A 328 -13.11 -12.71 10.28
CA SER A 328 -14.07 -11.73 10.80
C SER A 328 -15.11 -12.44 11.68
N PRO A 329 -15.39 -11.94 12.90
CA PRO A 329 -16.34 -12.58 13.82
C PRO A 329 -17.79 -12.48 13.33
N GLU A 330 -18.12 -11.43 12.59
CA GLU A 330 -19.47 -11.15 12.11
C GLU A 330 -19.49 -10.99 10.59
N LYS A 331 -20.66 -11.26 10.00
CA LYS A 331 -20.91 -11.15 8.55
C LYS A 331 -20.84 -9.71 8.03
N ASN A 332 -21.35 -8.77 8.82
CA ASN A 332 -21.45 -7.36 8.47
C ASN A 332 -20.76 -6.50 9.54
N PRO A 333 -20.26 -5.31 9.18
CA PRO A 333 -19.81 -4.35 10.16
C PRO A 333 -20.98 -3.92 11.06
N ASN A 334 -20.71 -3.76 12.36
CA ASN A 334 -21.64 -3.21 13.35
C ASN A 334 -20.92 -2.13 14.18
N PRO A 335 -20.68 -0.93 13.61
CA PRO A 335 -20.00 0.13 14.33
C PRO A 335 -20.80 0.60 15.55
N PRO A 336 -20.15 0.97 16.67
CA PRO A 336 -18.70 0.99 16.87
C PRO A 336 -18.11 -0.32 17.42
N LEU A 337 -18.90 -1.40 17.53
CA LEU A 337 -18.50 -2.65 18.18
C LEU A 337 -17.56 -3.49 17.29
N HIS A 338 -17.86 -3.57 15.99
CA HIS A 338 -17.07 -4.34 15.02
C HIS A 338 -17.09 -3.69 13.65
N TYR A 339 -15.98 -3.84 12.94
CA TYR A 339 -15.72 -3.13 11.69
C TYR A 339 -15.36 -4.03 10.51
N GLY A 340 -15.12 -5.32 10.75
CA GLY A 340 -14.87 -6.31 9.70
C GLY A 340 -16.15 -6.78 9.02
N GLY A 341 -16.14 -7.98 8.45
CA GLY A 341 -17.27 -8.50 7.70
C GLY A 341 -16.85 -9.48 6.62
N HIS A 342 -17.79 -9.76 5.72
CA HIS A 342 -17.49 -10.37 4.43
C HIS A 342 -16.44 -9.57 3.67
N TYR A 343 -15.44 -10.25 3.12
CA TYR A 343 -14.41 -9.62 2.31
C TYR A 343 -14.82 -9.62 0.85
N ILE A 344 -15.16 -8.44 0.32
CA ILE A 344 -15.60 -8.25 -1.06
C ILE A 344 -14.48 -7.53 -1.79
N GLY A 345 -13.63 -8.28 -2.48
CA GLY A 345 -12.48 -7.73 -3.17
C GLY A 345 -12.69 -7.67 -4.67
N PHE A 346 -12.19 -6.62 -5.31
CA PHE A 346 -11.91 -6.60 -6.73
C PHE A 346 -10.42 -6.92 -6.94
N PHE A 347 -10.15 -8.03 -7.61
CA PHE A 347 -8.83 -8.60 -7.81
C PHE A 347 -8.36 -8.28 -9.22
N ARG A 348 -7.07 -7.94 -9.34
CA ARG A 348 -6.39 -7.78 -10.63
C ARG A 348 -5.08 -8.55 -10.59
N ILE A 349 -4.95 -9.53 -11.49
CA ILE A 349 -3.73 -10.30 -11.68
C ILE A 349 -3.02 -9.77 -12.92
N TYR A 350 -1.74 -9.42 -12.74
CA TYR A 350 -0.88 -8.82 -13.75
C TYR A 350 0.10 -9.89 -14.27
N LEU A 351 -0.03 -10.21 -15.57
CA LEU A 351 0.71 -11.25 -16.27
C LEU A 351 1.42 -10.68 -17.51
N PRO A 352 2.41 -11.40 -18.08
CA PRO A 352 3.06 -10.98 -19.31
C PRO A 352 2.08 -10.85 -20.48
N PRO A 353 2.32 -9.93 -21.44
CA PRO A 353 1.48 -9.79 -22.64
C PRO A 353 1.51 -11.07 -23.50
N THR A 354 2.55 -11.88 -23.34
CA THR A 354 2.73 -13.17 -24.01
C THR A 354 1.98 -14.32 -23.32
N ALA A 355 1.27 -14.07 -22.22
CA ALA A 355 0.45 -15.07 -21.55
C ALA A 355 -0.71 -15.52 -22.44
N THR A 356 -0.85 -16.84 -22.58
CA THR A 356 -1.89 -17.50 -23.38
C THR A 356 -2.57 -18.59 -22.55
N ASN A 357 -3.71 -19.12 -23.03
CA ASN A 357 -4.45 -20.18 -22.34
C ASN A 357 -4.77 -19.82 -20.87
N ILE A 358 -5.10 -18.56 -20.64
CA ILE A 358 -5.40 -18.06 -19.30
C ILE A 358 -6.74 -18.63 -18.87
N GLN A 359 -6.74 -19.41 -17.79
CA GLN A 359 -7.94 -19.95 -17.17
C GLN A 359 -7.96 -19.57 -15.70
N LEU A 360 -9.08 -19.03 -15.24
CA LEU A 360 -9.29 -18.66 -13.86
C LEU A 360 -10.55 -19.33 -13.33
N THR A 361 -10.43 -20.00 -12.21
CA THR A 361 -11.55 -20.44 -11.38
C THR A 361 -11.39 -19.87 -9.98
N HIS A 362 -12.48 -19.72 -9.26
CA HIS A 362 -12.48 -19.28 -7.86
C HIS A 362 -13.58 -20.05 -7.14
N SER A 363 -13.54 -20.07 -5.80
CA SER A 363 -14.57 -20.73 -5.00
C SER A 363 -15.96 -20.34 -5.49
N GLU A 364 -16.82 -21.34 -5.66
CA GLU A 364 -18.19 -21.13 -6.10
C GLU A 364 -18.96 -20.33 -5.05
N TYR A 365 -19.65 -19.29 -5.51
CA TYR A 365 -20.64 -18.60 -4.71
C TYR A 365 -21.88 -19.50 -4.67
N LEU A 366 -22.09 -20.20 -3.56
CA LEU A 366 -23.25 -21.09 -3.44
C LEU A 366 -24.55 -20.30 -3.68
N PRO A 367 -25.44 -20.78 -4.56
CA PRO A 367 -26.71 -20.11 -4.83
C PRO A 367 -27.46 -19.88 -3.53
N CYS A 368 -27.91 -18.65 -3.33
CA CYS A 368 -28.62 -18.32 -2.11
C CYS A 368 -30.00 -19.02 -2.09
N ASN A 369 -30.13 -20.06 -1.28
CA ASN A 369 -31.36 -20.83 -1.11
C ASN A 369 -31.55 -21.26 0.34
N ALA A 370 -32.68 -21.90 0.65
CA ALA A 370 -33.00 -22.33 2.01
C ALA A 370 -31.96 -23.29 2.62
N ALA A 371 -31.21 -24.05 1.80
CA ALA A 371 -30.19 -24.97 2.27
C ALA A 371 -28.84 -24.29 2.55
N ASN A 372 -28.54 -23.18 1.87
CA ASN A 372 -27.23 -22.50 1.92
C ASN A 372 -27.33 -21.06 2.47
N GLN A 373 -28.36 -20.76 3.27
CA GLN A 373 -28.63 -19.40 3.75
C GLN A 373 -27.47 -18.78 4.54
N SER A 374 -26.66 -19.61 5.21
CA SER A 374 -25.47 -19.17 5.93
C SER A 374 -24.36 -18.64 5.01
N TYR A 375 -24.31 -19.10 3.75
CA TYR A 375 -23.32 -18.74 2.72
C TYR A 375 -23.79 -17.66 1.76
N CYS A 376 -25.06 -17.23 1.88
CA CYS A 376 -25.60 -16.13 1.11
C CYS A 376 -24.94 -14.80 1.49
N TYR A 377 -24.59 -14.01 0.48
CA TYR A 377 -24.31 -12.59 0.64
C TYR A 377 -25.44 -11.76 0.02
N SER A 378 -25.99 -10.81 0.77
CA SER A 378 -26.90 -9.78 0.24
C SER A 378 -26.19 -8.43 0.24
N SER A 379 -26.42 -7.60 -0.78
CA SER A 379 -25.90 -6.23 -0.78
C SER A 379 -26.33 -5.47 0.47
N THR A 380 -25.45 -4.60 0.93
CA THR A 380 -25.72 -3.68 2.04
C THR A 380 -25.97 -2.28 1.49
N SER A 381 -26.48 -1.36 2.32
CA SER A 381 -26.63 0.05 1.93
C SER A 381 -25.30 0.71 1.55
N SER A 382 -24.18 0.17 2.05
CA SER A 382 -22.81 0.66 1.84
C SER A 382 -22.05 -0.08 0.73
N ALA A 383 -22.48 -1.29 0.35
CA ALA A 383 -21.86 -2.10 -0.70
C ALA A 383 -22.92 -2.81 -1.54
N ASN A 384 -23.08 -2.35 -2.79
CA ASN A 384 -24.08 -2.77 -3.76
C ASN A 384 -23.68 -4.00 -4.59
N VAL A 385 -22.41 -4.42 -4.56
CA VAL A 385 -22.04 -5.73 -5.13
C VAL A 385 -22.89 -6.77 -4.41
N ASN A 386 -23.78 -7.45 -5.13
CA ASN A 386 -24.67 -8.47 -4.58
C ASN A 386 -24.26 -9.86 -5.08
N GLN A 387 -24.93 -10.89 -4.57
CA GLN A 387 -24.71 -12.27 -5.01
C GLN A 387 -24.80 -12.43 -6.53
N ALA A 388 -25.74 -11.76 -7.20
CA ALA A 388 -25.92 -11.90 -8.65
C ALA A 388 -24.72 -11.35 -9.45
N ILE A 389 -24.09 -10.26 -9.00
CA ILE A 389 -22.85 -9.76 -9.62
C ILE A 389 -21.73 -10.77 -9.42
N LEU A 390 -21.63 -11.36 -8.23
CA LEU A 390 -20.60 -12.35 -7.91
C LEU A 390 -20.79 -13.66 -8.68
N GLU A 391 -22.01 -14.14 -8.84
CA GLU A 391 -22.32 -15.40 -9.55
C GLU A 391 -22.21 -15.28 -11.07
N ASN A 392 -22.59 -14.13 -11.65
CA ASN A 392 -22.66 -13.96 -13.10
C ASN A 392 -21.43 -13.29 -13.71
N GLN A 393 -20.47 -12.87 -12.90
CA GLN A 393 -19.24 -12.31 -13.44
C GLN A 393 -18.45 -13.38 -14.18
N THR A 394 -17.82 -12.93 -15.26
CA THR A 394 -16.76 -13.70 -15.92
C THR A 394 -15.46 -12.93 -15.73
N PRO A 395 -14.35 -13.60 -15.40
CA PRO A 395 -13.06 -12.94 -15.31
C PRO A 395 -12.76 -12.19 -16.62
N LYS A 396 -12.57 -10.88 -16.51
CA LYS A 396 -12.29 -10.03 -17.67
C LYS A 396 -10.80 -10.03 -17.93
N ILE A 397 -10.40 -10.56 -19.08
CA ILE A 397 -9.01 -10.53 -19.54
C ILE A 397 -8.85 -9.32 -20.47
N THR A 398 -7.96 -8.42 -20.12
CA THR A 398 -7.70 -7.20 -20.88
C THR A 398 -6.21 -7.07 -21.14
N THR A 399 -5.88 -6.59 -22.33
CA THR A 399 -4.50 -6.19 -22.66
C THR A 399 -4.38 -4.68 -22.52
N CYS A 400 -3.20 -4.20 -22.14
CA CYS A 400 -2.93 -2.77 -21.99
C CYS A 400 -3.37 -1.91 -23.18
N ASP A 401 -3.27 -2.42 -24.42
CA ASP A 401 -3.69 -1.68 -25.63
C ASP A 401 -5.20 -1.35 -25.67
N GLN A 402 -6.00 -1.99 -24.80
CA GLN A 402 -7.46 -1.82 -24.73
C GLN A 402 -7.92 -0.95 -23.55
N ILE A 403 -7.01 -0.46 -22.70
CA ILE A 403 -7.35 0.38 -21.54
C ILE A 403 -6.49 1.66 -21.55
N SER A 404 -7.06 2.74 -22.08
CA SER A 404 -6.40 4.06 -22.22
C SER A 404 -5.96 4.68 -20.89
N GLU A 405 -6.59 4.34 -19.76
CA GLU A 405 -6.32 4.92 -18.44
C GLU A 405 -5.17 4.24 -17.66
N ILE A 406 -4.73 3.05 -18.09
CA ILE A 406 -3.67 2.26 -17.43
C ILE A 406 -2.31 2.48 -18.13
N CYS A 407 -2.34 2.99 -19.36
CA CYS A 407 -1.25 2.88 -20.31
C CYS A 407 -0.73 4.27 -20.70
N ASN A 408 -0.02 4.92 -19.77
CA ASN A 408 0.91 5.97 -20.17
C ASN A 408 2.21 5.34 -20.65
N SER A 409 2.90 6.00 -21.58
CA SER A 409 3.99 5.49 -22.44
C SER A 409 5.24 4.90 -21.75
N SER A 410 5.28 4.82 -20.42
CA SER A 410 6.34 4.20 -19.63
C SER A 410 5.93 2.89 -18.91
N SER A 411 4.64 2.50 -18.92
CA SER A 411 4.21 1.20 -18.38
C SER A 411 4.22 0.13 -19.46
N GLN A 412 4.94 -0.96 -19.20
CA GLN A 412 4.93 -2.13 -20.06
C GLN A 412 3.51 -2.71 -20.16
N LYS A 413 3.24 -3.38 -21.28
CA LYS A 413 1.92 -3.90 -21.61
C LYS A 413 1.60 -5.14 -20.77
N PHE A 414 0.96 -4.98 -19.63
CA PHE A 414 0.40 -6.10 -18.87
C PHE A 414 -0.77 -6.76 -19.61
N THR A 415 -0.90 -8.08 -19.46
CA THR A 415 -2.20 -8.75 -19.52
C THR A 415 -2.81 -8.74 -18.13
N ILE A 416 -4.01 -8.18 -17.99
CA ILE A 416 -4.69 -8.01 -16.71
C ILE A 416 -5.91 -8.92 -16.69
N VAL A 417 -5.94 -9.84 -15.72
CA VAL A 417 -7.12 -10.66 -15.40
C VAL A 417 -7.81 -10.02 -14.19
N SER A 418 -9.01 -9.50 -14.40
CA SER A 418 -9.75 -8.77 -13.34
C SER A 418 -11.10 -9.41 -13.05
N PHE A 419 -11.45 -9.53 -11.77
CA PHE A 419 -12.67 -10.21 -11.30
C PHE A 419 -12.99 -9.80 -9.85
N TRP A 420 -14.24 -9.94 -9.43
CA TRP A 420 -14.66 -9.90 -8.05
C TRP A 420 -14.42 -11.23 -7.35
N HIS A 421 -14.06 -11.15 -6.07
CA HIS A 421 -13.91 -12.30 -5.20
C HIS A 421 -14.55 -12.04 -3.84
N LEU A 422 -15.27 -13.02 -3.30
CA LEU A 422 -15.88 -12.97 -1.97
C LEU A 422 -15.23 -14.03 -1.06
N THR A 423 -14.71 -13.59 0.09
CA THR A 423 -14.35 -14.48 1.20
C THR A 423 -15.28 -14.20 2.38
N LEU A 424 -16.19 -15.14 2.64
CA LEU A 424 -17.17 -15.00 3.72
C LEU A 424 -16.50 -14.90 5.10
N ALA A 425 -17.13 -14.19 6.04
CA ALA A 425 -16.64 -14.12 7.41
C ALA A 425 -16.63 -15.51 8.06
N GLY A 426 -15.54 -15.85 8.74
CA GLY A 426 -15.30 -17.16 9.36
C GLY A 426 -14.96 -18.28 8.37
N GLN A 427 -14.72 -17.99 7.09
CA GLN A 427 -14.56 -18.98 6.03
C GLN A 427 -13.24 -18.83 5.26
N HIS A 428 -12.95 -19.83 4.44
CA HIS A 428 -11.87 -19.86 3.46
C HIS A 428 -12.42 -19.74 2.03
N SER A 429 -11.58 -19.28 1.12
CA SER A 429 -11.84 -19.30 -0.32
C SER A 429 -10.53 -19.42 -1.09
N ASP A 430 -10.57 -20.09 -2.23
CA ASP A 430 -9.46 -20.29 -3.17
C ASP A 430 -9.71 -19.59 -4.52
N ILE A 431 -8.61 -19.16 -5.16
CA ILE A 431 -8.59 -18.69 -6.55
C ILE A 431 -7.49 -19.48 -7.27
N LYS A 432 -7.85 -20.15 -8.36
CA LYS A 432 -6.93 -20.93 -9.18
C LYS A 432 -6.78 -20.29 -10.54
N LEU A 433 -5.54 -20.00 -10.91
CA LEU A 433 -5.17 -19.42 -12.19
C LEU A 433 -4.16 -20.36 -12.88
N SER A 434 -4.37 -20.60 -14.16
CA SER A 434 -3.36 -21.21 -15.02
C SER A 434 -3.16 -20.39 -16.29
N TYR A 435 -1.94 -20.40 -16.81
CA TYR A 435 -1.59 -19.78 -18.08
C TYR A 435 -0.31 -20.39 -18.64
N ASN A 436 -0.06 -20.17 -19.92
CA ASN A 436 1.14 -20.60 -20.62
C ASN A 436 1.91 -19.40 -21.15
N LEU A 437 3.24 -19.46 -21.05
CA LEU A 437 4.15 -18.57 -21.75
C LEU A 437 4.84 -19.34 -22.89
N PRO A 438 5.17 -18.66 -24.01
CA PRO A 438 5.89 -19.29 -25.12
C PRO A 438 7.24 -19.84 -24.63
N ASN A 439 7.79 -20.89 -25.26
CA ASN A 439 9.15 -21.27 -24.91
C ASN A 439 10.11 -20.10 -25.14
N ILE A 440 11.12 -19.99 -24.29
CA ILE A 440 12.33 -19.25 -24.59
C ILE A 440 13.47 -20.24 -24.74
N ASP A 441 13.96 -20.35 -25.97
CA ASP A 441 15.20 -21.05 -26.31
C ASP A 441 16.34 -20.51 -25.42
N PRO A 442 17.03 -21.34 -24.64
CA PRO A 442 17.41 -20.99 -23.27
C PRO A 442 18.78 -20.34 -23.18
N LYS A 443 18.92 -19.39 -22.24
CA LYS A 443 19.98 -19.49 -21.20
C LYS A 443 19.49 -19.02 -19.83
N GLU A 444 18.55 -18.08 -19.72
CA GLU A 444 18.11 -17.53 -18.44
C GLU A 444 16.60 -17.25 -18.41
N TYR A 445 15.87 -17.89 -17.47
CA TYR A 445 14.49 -17.54 -17.14
C TYR A 445 14.50 -16.55 -15.98
N SER A 446 13.74 -15.46 -16.12
CA SER A 446 13.60 -14.42 -15.12
C SER A 446 12.13 -14.21 -14.78
N LEU A 447 11.81 -14.26 -13.48
CA LEU A 447 10.48 -14.00 -12.94
C LEU A 447 10.55 -12.83 -11.96
N THR A 448 9.75 -11.79 -12.18
CA THR A 448 9.52 -10.75 -11.17
C THR A 448 8.19 -11.02 -10.45
N LEU A 449 8.25 -11.23 -9.15
CA LEU A 449 7.06 -11.16 -8.29
C LEU A 449 6.85 -9.73 -7.85
N LEU A 450 5.76 -9.13 -8.32
CA LEU A 450 5.33 -7.79 -7.97
C LEU A 450 4.59 -7.82 -6.64
N LYS A 451 4.89 -6.85 -5.77
CA LYS A 451 4.15 -6.65 -4.51
C LYS A 451 3.22 -5.46 -4.67
N GLN A 452 1.94 -5.63 -4.32
CA GLN A 452 1.02 -4.51 -4.17
C GLN A 452 1.57 -3.48 -3.19
N ASN A 453 1.58 -2.21 -3.58
CA ASN A 453 1.96 -1.09 -2.73
C ASN A 453 1.02 -1.02 -1.50
N GLY A 454 1.59 -0.68 -0.35
CA GLY A 454 0.86 -0.57 0.90
C GLY A 454 0.54 -1.89 1.62
N LEU A 455 0.56 -3.03 0.93
CA LEU A 455 0.34 -4.34 1.55
C LEU A 455 1.62 -4.81 2.28
N PRO A 456 1.62 -5.01 3.62
CA PRO A 456 2.87 -5.27 4.36
C PRO A 456 3.63 -6.54 3.94
N VAL A 457 2.89 -7.59 3.57
CA VAL A 457 3.38 -8.90 3.11
C VAL A 457 2.36 -9.54 2.18
N SER A 458 2.84 -10.32 1.21
CA SER A 458 2.01 -11.22 0.39
C SER A 458 2.73 -12.57 0.25
N PRO A 459 2.58 -13.48 1.23
CA PRO A 459 3.34 -14.73 1.27
C PRO A 459 3.21 -15.59 0.00
N GLN A 460 4.34 -16.11 -0.49
CA GLN A 460 4.47 -16.90 -1.71
C GLN A 460 5.22 -18.21 -1.44
N SER A 461 4.63 -19.31 -1.89
CA SER A 461 5.21 -20.66 -1.99
C SER A 461 5.44 -20.98 -3.45
N LEU A 462 6.70 -20.96 -3.91
CA LEU A 462 7.03 -21.09 -5.32
C LEU A 462 7.66 -22.45 -5.59
N ASN A 463 7.29 -23.08 -6.70
CA ASN A 463 8.04 -24.20 -7.28
C ASN A 463 8.42 -23.81 -8.71
N ILE A 464 9.70 -23.47 -8.92
CA ILE A 464 10.23 -23.05 -10.21
C ILE A 464 11.07 -24.18 -10.79
N PHE A 465 10.54 -24.89 -11.78
CA PHE A 465 11.20 -26.03 -12.44
C PHE A 465 11.70 -27.09 -11.44
N GLY A 466 10.88 -27.44 -10.44
CA GLY A 466 11.20 -28.43 -9.42
C GLY A 466 11.94 -27.88 -8.19
N LYS A 467 12.34 -26.60 -8.17
CA LYS A 467 13.00 -25.96 -7.02
C LYS A 467 12.00 -25.15 -6.20
N THR A 468 11.90 -25.47 -4.90
CA THR A 468 11.00 -24.79 -3.99
C THR A 468 11.63 -23.55 -3.37
N HIS A 469 10.87 -22.45 -3.33
CA HIS A 469 11.22 -21.20 -2.66
C HIS A 469 10.05 -20.71 -1.80
N GLN A 470 10.37 -19.98 -0.74
CA GLN A 470 9.40 -19.39 0.18
C GLN A 470 9.78 -17.94 0.43
N THR A 471 8.80 -17.03 0.41
CA THR A 471 9.03 -15.61 0.71
C THR A 471 7.77 -14.97 1.27
N SER A 472 7.92 -14.03 2.21
CA SER A 472 6.78 -13.19 2.65
C SER A 472 6.46 -12.05 1.67
N LEU A 473 7.24 -11.90 0.59
CA LEU A 473 7.13 -10.83 -0.42
C LEU A 473 6.92 -9.43 0.19
N ARG A 474 7.89 -8.96 0.99
CA ARG A 474 7.84 -7.63 1.63
C ARG A 474 8.14 -6.47 0.67
N LYS A 475 8.70 -6.79 -0.49
CA LYS A 475 9.03 -5.89 -1.61
C LYS A 475 9.02 -6.73 -2.90
N PRO A 476 9.00 -6.10 -4.09
CA PRO A 476 9.18 -6.84 -5.34
C PRO A 476 10.43 -7.71 -5.31
N LEU A 477 10.34 -8.90 -5.90
CA LEU A 477 11.39 -9.91 -5.87
C LEU A 477 11.68 -10.47 -7.26
N LEU A 478 12.95 -10.38 -7.67
CA LEU A 478 13.46 -10.95 -8.91
C LEU A 478 14.05 -12.34 -8.65
N PHE A 479 13.58 -13.33 -9.41
CA PHE A 479 14.19 -14.65 -9.52
C PHE A 479 14.85 -14.79 -10.89
N GLN A 480 16.07 -15.31 -10.90
CA GLN A 480 16.80 -15.66 -12.12
C GLN A 480 17.33 -17.08 -11.96
N THR A 481 17.03 -17.95 -12.93
CA THR A 481 17.58 -19.30 -12.96
C THR A 481 17.91 -19.73 -14.38
N LYS A 482 18.95 -20.55 -14.49
CA LYS A 482 19.20 -21.29 -15.74
C LYS A 482 18.19 -22.41 -15.85
N VAL A 483 17.68 -22.58 -17.06
CA VAL A 483 16.73 -23.62 -17.44
C VAL A 483 17.57 -24.73 -18.08
N LEU A 484 17.92 -25.77 -17.31
CA LEU A 484 18.65 -26.94 -17.82
C LEU A 484 17.64 -27.87 -18.51
N TRP A 485 17.74 -28.00 -19.83
CA TRP A 485 16.91 -28.92 -20.62
C TRP A 485 17.31 -30.37 -20.36
#